data_AF-A0A537NLC9-F1
#
_entry.id   AF-A0A537NLC9-F1
#
_cell.length_a   1.000
_cell.length_b   1.000
_cell.length_c   1.000
_cell.angle_alpha   90.00
_cell.angle_beta   90.00
_cell.angle_gamma   90.00
#
_symmetry.space_group_name_H-M   'P 1'
#
loop_
_entity.id
_entity.type
_entity.pdbx_description
1 polymer ?
#
loop_
_entity_poly.entity_id
_entity_poly.type
_entity_poly.pdbx_seq_one_letter_code
_entity_poly.pdbx_strand_id
1 'polypeptide(L)'
;MGAGTAPSPLDRLPKIVDWSQRMKAIGSGKPAEMSATDALEVAKAATPEPGKIDEKDPSGLKAGQKISVTPDDTGKVPVTGTLVGLGPDRISIIRSDSQVGDVAVHFPRAGFVVSLSS
;
A
#
# COMPACT_ATOMS: atom_id res chain seq x y z
N MET A 1 -46.86 6.58 -23.04
CA MET A 1 -46.13 5.89 -21.94
C MET A 1 -44.83 6.64 -21.74
N GLY A 2 -44.67 7.29 -20.57
CA GLY A 2 -43.68 8.35 -20.37
C GLY A 2 -42.24 7.84 -20.31
N ALA A 3 -41.39 8.39 -21.17
CA ALA A 3 -39.94 8.28 -21.07
C ALA A 3 -39.44 9.23 -19.97
N GLY A 4 -39.62 8.84 -18.70
CA GLY A 4 -39.00 9.53 -17.58
C GLY A 4 -37.65 8.90 -17.28
N THR A 5 -36.55 9.64 -17.46
CA THR A 5 -35.22 9.23 -16.99
C THR A 5 -35.31 8.93 -15.50
N ALA A 6 -34.90 7.73 -15.09
CA ALA A 6 -34.83 7.39 -13.68
C ALA A 6 -33.88 8.37 -12.95
N PRO A 7 -34.24 8.89 -11.77
CA PRO A 7 -33.34 9.74 -11.00
C PRO A 7 -32.04 8.99 -10.69
N SER A 8 -30.93 9.72 -10.60
CA SER A 8 -29.64 9.14 -10.22
C SER A 8 -29.79 8.41 -8.88
N PRO A 9 -29.14 7.26 -8.67
CA PRO A 9 -29.28 6.48 -7.43
C PRO A 9 -29.05 7.29 -6.14
N LEU A 10 -28.26 8.36 -6.22
CA LEU A 10 -27.93 9.23 -5.08
C LEU A 10 -28.94 10.36 -4.85
N ASP A 11 -29.83 10.66 -5.81
CA ASP A 11 -30.79 11.77 -5.70
C ASP A 11 -31.79 11.56 -4.55
N ARG A 12 -32.01 10.30 -4.15
CA ARG A 12 -32.86 9.93 -3.00
C ARG A 12 -32.12 9.95 -1.65
N LEU A 13 -30.84 10.32 -1.64
CA LEU A 13 -29.95 10.20 -0.48
C LEU A 13 -29.25 11.53 -0.18
N PRO A 14 -29.99 12.64 0.07
CA PRO A 14 -29.41 13.99 0.17
C PRO A 14 -28.34 14.10 1.25
N LYS A 15 -28.48 13.41 2.39
CA LYS A 15 -27.47 13.41 3.45
C LYS A 15 -26.14 12.75 3.03
N ILE A 16 -26.20 11.74 2.16
CA ILE A 16 -25.01 11.08 1.60
C ILE A 16 -24.36 11.99 0.56
N VAL A 17 -25.16 12.70 -0.25
CA VAL A 17 -24.65 13.71 -1.19
C VAL A 17 -23.92 14.83 -0.43
N ASP A 18 -24.55 15.39 0.61
CA ASP A 18 -23.94 16.44 1.43
C ASP A 18 -22.64 15.96 2.10
N TRP A 19 -22.63 14.71 2.60
CA TRP A 19 -21.42 14.10 3.15
C TRP A 19 -20.32 13.94 2.10
N SER A 20 -20.66 13.47 0.90
CA SER A 20 -19.72 13.34 -0.21
C SER A 20 -19.12 14.69 -0.59
N GLN A 21 -19.91 15.77 -0.60
CA GLN A 21 -19.38 17.11 -0.84
C GLN A 21 -18.42 17.57 0.26
N ARG A 22 -18.69 17.25 1.54
CA ARG A 22 -17.74 17.52 2.63
C ARG A 22 -16.43 16.74 2.47
N MET A 23 -16.50 15.47 2.07
CA MET A 23 -15.30 14.66 1.78
C MET A 23 -14.52 15.23 0.60
N LYS A 24 -15.20 15.66 -0.47
CA LYS A 24 -14.58 16.31 -1.63
C LYS A 24 -13.89 17.63 -1.26
N ALA A 25 -14.48 18.39 -0.33
CA ALA A 25 -13.93 19.67 0.12
C ALA A 25 -12.60 19.54 0.89
N ILE A 26 -12.25 18.35 1.38
CA ILE A 26 -10.91 18.08 1.97
C ILE A 26 -9.81 18.34 0.93
N GLY A 27 -10.11 18.09 -0.35
CA GLY A 27 -9.17 18.31 -1.46
C GLY A 27 -8.02 17.30 -1.50
N SER A 28 -7.01 17.59 -2.32
CA SER A 28 -5.87 16.70 -2.61
C SER A 28 -4.52 17.28 -2.17
N GLY A 29 -4.53 18.29 -1.31
CA GLY A 29 -3.31 18.99 -0.89
C GLY A 29 -2.69 19.86 -2.01
N LYS A 30 -1.37 20.04 -1.96
CA LYS A 30 -0.59 20.83 -2.92
C LYS A 30 0.52 19.94 -3.54
N PRO A 31 0.19 19.06 -4.49
CA PRO A 31 1.19 18.22 -5.14
C PRO A 31 2.14 19.05 -6.01
N ALA A 32 3.39 18.60 -6.11
CA ALA A 32 4.36 19.06 -7.10
C ALA A 32 4.66 17.90 -8.05
N GLU A 33 4.83 18.20 -9.34
CA GLU A 33 5.16 17.17 -10.32
C GLU A 33 6.57 16.62 -10.11
N MET A 34 6.73 15.32 -10.34
CA MET A 34 8.00 14.61 -10.32
C MET A 34 7.97 13.58 -11.45
N SER A 35 9.02 13.53 -12.27
CA SER A 35 9.10 12.52 -13.32
C SER A 35 9.39 11.13 -12.72
N ALA A 36 9.05 10.07 -13.45
CA ALA A 36 9.39 8.71 -13.03
C ALA A 36 10.90 8.52 -12.88
N THR A 37 11.70 9.14 -13.76
CA THR A 37 13.16 9.09 -13.70
C THR A 37 13.69 9.76 -12.43
N ASP A 38 13.18 10.95 -12.10
CA ASP A 38 13.60 11.65 -10.88
C ASP A 38 13.25 10.83 -9.62
N ALA A 39 12.08 10.18 -9.60
CA ALA A 39 11.68 9.32 -8.48
C ALA A 39 12.64 8.12 -8.30
N LEU A 40 13.07 7.49 -9.39
CA LEU A 40 14.05 6.38 -9.35
C LEU A 40 15.41 6.87 -8.86
N GLU A 41 15.88 8.05 -9.31
CA GLU A 41 17.14 8.63 -8.84
C GLU A 41 17.10 8.99 -7.35
N VAL A 42 15.96 9.51 -6.85
CA VAL A 42 15.77 9.74 -5.41
C VAL A 42 15.84 8.43 -4.64
N ALA A 43 15.15 7.37 -5.10
CA ALA A 43 15.18 6.07 -4.45
C ALA A 43 16.61 5.49 -4.41
N LYS A 44 17.34 5.60 -5.52
CA LYS A 44 18.73 5.13 -5.65
C LYS A 44 19.72 5.87 -4.77
N ALA A 45 19.52 7.17 -4.57
CA ALA A 45 20.38 8.01 -3.74
C ALA A 45 20.06 7.88 -2.23
N ALA A 46 18.88 7.37 -1.88
CA ALA A 46 18.44 7.21 -0.51
C ALA A 46 18.88 5.86 0.10
N THR A 47 18.83 5.78 1.42
CA THR A 47 18.95 4.51 2.16
C THR A 47 17.64 4.23 2.87
N PRO A 48 17.07 3.01 2.76
CA PRO A 48 15.86 2.66 3.49
C PRO A 48 16.03 2.85 4.99
N GLU A 49 15.02 3.39 5.65
CA GLU A 49 15.00 3.47 7.10
C GLU A 49 15.01 2.06 7.72
N PRO A 50 15.68 1.88 8.87
CA PRO A 50 15.65 0.60 9.58
C PRO A 50 14.22 0.27 10.01
N GLY A 51 13.80 -0.96 9.76
CA GLY A 51 12.51 -1.47 10.21
C GLY A 51 12.50 -1.84 11.70
N LYS A 52 11.30 -2.06 12.23
CA LYS A 52 11.07 -2.58 13.58
C LYS A 52 10.19 -3.82 13.52
N ILE A 53 10.60 -4.87 14.22
CA ILE A 53 9.80 -6.07 14.45
C ILE A 53 9.17 -6.00 15.84
N ASP A 54 7.87 -6.25 15.93
CA ASP A 54 7.20 -6.53 17.19
C ASP A 54 7.47 -7.99 17.58
N GLU A 55 8.21 -8.20 18.67
CA GLU A 55 8.54 -9.54 19.20
C GLU A 55 7.30 -10.32 19.64
N LYS A 56 6.18 -9.63 19.90
CA LYS A 56 4.89 -10.23 20.27
C LYS A 56 4.03 -10.57 19.07
N ASP A 57 4.51 -10.36 17.85
CA ASP A 57 3.76 -10.68 16.65
C ASP A 57 3.38 -12.18 16.62
N PRO A 58 2.10 -12.52 16.44
CA PRO A 58 1.63 -13.90 16.56
C PRO A 58 1.96 -14.77 15.34
N SER A 59 2.51 -14.21 14.25
CA SER A 59 2.83 -14.97 13.03
C SER A 59 4.01 -15.93 13.18
N GLY A 60 4.85 -15.73 14.21
CA GLY A 60 6.09 -16.48 14.38
C GLY A 60 7.22 -16.10 13.41
N LEU A 61 7.00 -15.08 12.56
CA LEU A 61 8.01 -14.53 11.67
C LEU A 61 9.07 -13.75 12.45
N LYS A 62 10.29 -13.71 11.89
CA LYS A 62 11.47 -13.09 12.50
C LYS A 62 12.20 -12.18 11.51
N ALA A 63 12.85 -11.16 12.03
CA ALA A 63 13.74 -10.30 11.25
C ALA A 63 14.72 -11.13 10.41
N GLY A 64 15.00 -10.68 9.19
CA GLY A 64 15.99 -11.31 8.30
C GLY A 64 15.47 -12.51 7.51
N GLN A 65 14.26 -13.00 7.78
CA GLN A 65 13.68 -14.08 6.97
C GLN A 65 13.36 -13.60 5.56
N LYS A 66 13.67 -14.43 4.55
CA LYS A 66 13.13 -14.22 3.20
C LYS A 66 11.66 -14.61 3.18
N ILE A 67 10.82 -13.67 2.80
CA ILE A 67 9.37 -13.84 2.74
C ILE A 67 8.83 -13.38 1.39
N SER A 68 7.68 -13.94 1.02
CA SER A 68 6.82 -13.44 -0.04
C SER A 68 5.60 -12.79 0.57
N VAL A 69 5.24 -11.60 0.10
CA VAL A 69 4.00 -10.90 0.48
C VAL A 69 3.13 -10.80 -0.77
N THR A 70 1.93 -11.35 -0.71
CA THR A 70 1.05 -11.52 -1.89
C THR A 70 -0.34 -10.98 -1.60
N PRO A 71 -0.94 -10.14 -2.48
CA PRO A 71 -2.34 -9.74 -2.34
C PRO A 71 -3.27 -10.95 -2.28
N ASP A 72 -4.26 -10.94 -1.39
CA ASP A 72 -5.21 -12.04 -1.23
C ASP A 72 -6.42 -11.97 -2.18
N ASP A 73 -6.59 -10.83 -2.84
CA ASP A 73 -7.71 -10.49 -3.71
C ASP A 73 -7.41 -10.76 -5.20
N THR A 74 -6.84 -9.79 -5.90
CA THR A 74 -6.69 -9.73 -7.36
C THR A 74 -5.23 -9.52 -7.74
N GLY A 75 -4.85 -9.95 -8.94
CA GLY A 75 -3.48 -9.84 -9.43
C GLY A 75 -2.49 -10.82 -8.78
N LYS A 76 -2.61 -11.12 -7.47
CA LYS A 76 -1.82 -12.09 -6.67
C LYS A 76 -0.34 -12.23 -7.07
N VAL A 77 0.28 -11.13 -7.49
CA VAL A 77 1.70 -11.11 -7.85
C VAL A 77 2.49 -11.00 -6.54
N PRO A 78 3.34 -11.99 -6.20
CA PRO A 78 4.13 -11.95 -4.98
C PRO A 78 5.21 -10.87 -5.08
N VAL A 79 5.47 -10.21 -3.95
CA VAL A 79 6.67 -9.40 -3.75
C VAL A 79 7.55 -10.08 -2.71
N THR A 80 8.75 -10.49 -3.14
CA THR A 80 9.70 -11.20 -2.30
C THR A 80 10.80 -10.28 -1.80
N GLY A 81 11.21 -10.46 -0.54
CA GLY A 81 12.32 -9.73 0.05
C GLY A 81 12.68 -10.23 1.44
N THR A 82 13.57 -9.50 2.10
CA THR A 82 14.01 -9.78 3.47
C THR A 82 13.13 -9.01 4.45
N LEU A 83 12.49 -9.70 5.39
CA LEU A 83 11.64 -9.10 6.42
C LEU A 83 12.46 -8.20 7.35
N VAL A 84 12.12 -6.90 7.38
CA VAL A 84 12.74 -5.91 8.25
C VAL A 84 11.76 -5.20 9.18
N GLY A 85 10.46 -5.17 8.83
CA GLY A 85 9.42 -4.55 9.64
C GLY A 85 8.20 -5.44 9.78
N LEU A 86 7.68 -5.54 11.00
CA LEU A 86 6.53 -6.37 11.34
C LEU A 86 5.84 -5.75 12.55
N GLY A 87 4.59 -5.37 12.39
CA GLY A 87 3.77 -4.82 13.45
C GLY A 87 2.29 -5.19 13.26
N PRO A 88 1.39 -4.63 14.07
CA PRO A 88 -0.03 -5.00 14.07
C PRO A 88 -0.76 -4.66 12.78
N ASP A 89 -0.31 -3.66 12.03
CA ASP A 89 -0.95 -3.15 10.83
C ASP A 89 -0.05 -3.19 9.58
N ARG A 90 1.26 -3.42 9.72
CA ARG A 90 2.23 -3.30 8.65
C ARG A 90 3.27 -4.42 8.60
N ILE A 91 3.63 -4.82 7.39
CA ILE A 91 4.78 -5.67 7.05
C ILE A 91 5.72 -4.84 6.18
N SER A 92 7.04 -5.00 6.33
CA SER A 92 8.03 -4.30 5.53
C SER A 92 9.17 -5.23 5.14
N ILE A 93 9.51 -5.26 3.86
CA ILE A 93 10.63 -6.03 3.33
C ILE A 93 11.63 -5.12 2.67
N ILE A 94 12.91 -5.47 2.74
CA ILE A 94 13.93 -4.94 1.84
C ILE A 94 14.00 -5.85 0.62
N ARG A 95 13.94 -5.24 -0.57
CA ARG A 95 14.27 -5.91 -1.84
C ARG A 95 15.32 -5.11 -2.59
N SER A 96 16.19 -5.83 -3.30
CA SER A 96 17.18 -5.23 -4.19
C SER A 96 16.63 -5.18 -5.60
N ASP A 97 16.86 -4.07 -6.28
CA ASP A 97 16.47 -3.83 -7.66
C ASP A 97 17.65 -3.20 -8.42
N SER A 98 17.83 -3.56 -9.70
CA SER A 98 19.00 -3.11 -10.47
C SER A 98 19.00 -1.61 -10.77
N GLN A 99 17.83 -0.97 -10.78
CA GLN A 99 17.71 0.45 -11.10
C GLN A 99 17.92 1.35 -9.88
N VAL A 100 17.49 0.89 -8.70
CA VAL A 100 17.38 1.72 -7.48
C VAL A 100 18.12 1.17 -6.26
N GLY A 101 18.77 0.01 -6.37
CA GLY A 101 19.44 -0.61 -5.24
C GLY A 101 18.43 -1.19 -4.24
N ASP A 102 18.71 -1.03 -2.95
CA ASP A 102 17.87 -1.57 -1.89
C ASP A 102 16.72 -0.61 -1.56
N VAL A 103 15.49 -1.12 -1.61
CA VAL A 103 14.28 -0.37 -1.26
C VAL A 103 13.46 -1.11 -0.22
N ALA A 104 12.91 -0.36 0.73
CA ALA A 104 11.88 -0.87 1.63
C ALA A 104 10.51 -0.81 0.96
N VAL A 105 9.82 -1.94 0.90
CA VAL A 105 8.43 -2.01 0.45
C VAL A 105 7.55 -2.34 1.64
N HIS A 106 6.55 -1.49 1.88
CA HIS A 106 5.64 -1.58 3.02
C HIS A 106 4.26 -2.05 2.56
N PHE A 107 3.69 -3.00 3.29
CA PHE A 107 2.37 -3.57 3.03
C PHE A 107 1.50 -3.43 4.27
N PRO A 108 0.19 -3.16 4.12
CA PRO A 108 -0.73 -3.43 5.21
C PRO A 108 -0.77 -4.95 5.47
N ARG A 109 -1.13 -5.36 6.70
CA ARG A 109 -1.39 -6.78 6.97
C ARG A 109 -2.68 -7.27 6.32
N ALA A 110 -3.72 -6.45 6.41
CA ALA A 110 -5.03 -6.80 5.85
C ALA A 110 -4.95 -6.79 4.32
N GLY A 111 -5.50 -7.83 3.69
CA GLY A 111 -5.47 -7.99 2.24
C GLY A 111 -4.20 -8.66 1.69
N PHE A 112 -3.30 -9.14 2.56
CA PHE A 112 -2.05 -9.77 2.15
C PHE A 112 -1.79 -11.08 2.89
N VAL A 113 -1.33 -12.09 2.14
CA VAL A 113 -0.82 -13.35 2.67
C VAL A 113 0.70 -13.29 2.69
N VAL A 114 1.29 -13.76 3.80
CA VAL A 114 2.74 -13.87 3.97
C VAL A 114 3.13 -15.34 4.04
N SER A 115 4.14 -15.71 3.28
CA SER A 115 4.77 -17.03 3.34
C SER A 115 6.29 -16.91 3.37
N LEU A 116 6.96 -17.91 3.93
CA LEU A 116 8.41 -18.03 3.75
C LEU A 116 8.69 -18.23 2.26
N SER A 117 9.67 -17.50 1.72
CA SER A 117 10.18 -17.76 0.38
C SER A 117 11.23 -18.86 0.48
N SER A 118 11.00 -19.94 -0.28
CA SER A 118 12.07 -20.89 -0.60
C SER A 118 13.18 -20.22 -1.42
#